data_AF-A0A9D2IUN2-F1
#
_entry.id   AF-A0A9D2IUN2-F1
#
_cell.length_a   1.000
_cell.length_b   1.000
_cell.length_c   1.000
_cell.angle_alpha   90.00
_cell.angle_beta   90.00
_cell.angle_gamma   90.00
#
_symmetry.space_group_name_H-M   'P 1'
#
loop_
_entity.id
_entity.type
_entity.pdbx_description
1 polymer ?
#
loop_
_entity_poly.entity_id
_entity_poly.type
_entity_poly.pdbx_seq_one_letter_code
_entity_poly.pdbx_strand_id
1 'polypeptide(L)'
;MILWVMTALFALLSGVLLSGRGGFLIAGYNTASKAEKEKYDEKKLCRITGGGMAVITILLFLMALFGDDMPYWLEAAVPAVILVDIAVMMILLNIKGKAKPGKDGNRTAAGEKNRNSALVKWGSAGFTVLILAITAVLLFTGEVKVAVHGEEITIQVSYWPDKEIPLEEIQSVTYEENVSFGRRTNGFGGIRLLAGHFENTEYGKYLLYAYKPCSALVVLKTTEGTIGVNARTEQETEELYQMLKNEIS
;
A
#
# COMPACT_ATOMS: atom_id res chain seq x y z
N MET A 1 16.91 -9.50 -4.84
CA MET A 1 16.64 -10.95 -5.02
C MET A 1 15.17 -11.32 -4.85
N ILE A 2 14.51 -10.94 -3.75
CA ILE A 2 13.10 -11.35 -3.50
C ILE A 2 12.11 -10.86 -4.58
N LEU A 3 12.23 -9.61 -5.03
CA LEU A 3 11.36 -9.06 -6.08
C LEU A 3 11.50 -9.83 -7.39
N TRP A 4 12.71 -10.24 -7.77
CA TRP A 4 12.95 -11.05 -8.97
C TRP A 4 12.25 -12.41 -8.93
N VAL A 5 12.28 -13.08 -7.77
CA VAL A 5 11.59 -14.36 -7.56
C VAL A 5 10.07 -14.16 -7.66
N MET A 6 9.54 -13.11 -7.05
CA MET A 6 8.11 -12.78 -7.11
C MET A 6 7.65 -12.46 -8.54
N THR A 7 8.44 -11.67 -9.28
CA THR A 7 8.18 -11.36 -10.69
C THR A 7 8.13 -12.64 -11.54
N ALA A 8 9.09 -13.55 -11.38
CA ALA A 8 9.11 -14.81 -12.12
C ALA A 8 7.90 -15.70 -11.80
N LEU A 9 7.52 -15.78 -10.52
CA LEU A 9 6.34 -16.52 -10.08
C LEU A 9 5.06 -15.95 -10.70
N PHE A 10 4.86 -14.63 -10.62
CA PHE A 10 3.67 -13.98 -11.15
C PHE A 10 3.61 -14.05 -12.67
N ALA A 11 4.74 -13.97 -13.37
CA ALA A 11 4.82 -14.17 -14.81
C ALA A 11 4.35 -15.59 -15.20
N LEU A 12 4.81 -16.61 -14.47
CA LEU A 12 4.41 -18.00 -14.72
C LEU A 12 2.91 -18.20 -14.49
N LEU A 13 2.38 -17.73 -13.36
CA LEU A 13 0.95 -17.86 -13.03
C LEU A 13 0.08 -17.09 -14.02
N SER A 14 0.49 -15.87 -14.40
CA SER A 14 -0.17 -15.08 -15.43
C SER A 14 -0.21 -15.83 -16.76
N GLY A 15 0.91 -16.41 -17.19
CA GLY A 15 0.97 -17.24 -18.41
C GLY A 15 0.00 -18.43 -18.39
N VAL A 16 -0.06 -19.16 -17.27
CA VAL A 16 -1.00 -20.28 -17.08
C VAL A 16 -2.45 -19.79 -17.18
N LEU A 17 -2.80 -18.67 -16.54
CA LEU A 17 -4.13 -18.08 -16.58
C LEU A 17 -4.50 -17.54 -17.97
N LEU A 18 -3.59 -16.85 -18.65
CA LEU A 18 -3.80 -16.32 -20.00
C LEU A 18 -4.01 -17.44 -21.04
N SER A 19 -3.43 -18.62 -20.81
CA SER A 19 -3.70 -19.81 -21.64
C SER A 19 -5.17 -20.30 -21.55
N GLY A 20 -5.93 -19.82 -20.57
CA GLY A 20 -7.33 -20.19 -20.35
C GLY A 20 -7.52 -21.53 -19.62
N ARG A 21 -6.45 -22.09 -19.03
CA ARG A 21 -6.43 -23.40 -18.37
C ARG A 21 -6.21 -23.33 -16.85
N GLY A 22 -6.05 -22.12 -16.31
CA GLY A 22 -5.69 -21.88 -14.92
C GLY A 22 -6.88 -21.74 -13.96
N GLY A 23 -8.08 -22.22 -14.30
CA GLY A 23 -9.29 -21.96 -13.48
C GLY A 23 -9.17 -22.46 -12.04
N PHE A 24 -8.43 -23.55 -11.83
CA PHE A 24 -8.14 -24.10 -10.51
C PHE A 24 -7.33 -23.17 -9.58
N LEU A 25 -6.63 -22.16 -10.14
CA LEU A 25 -5.88 -21.15 -9.37
C LEU A 25 -6.77 -20.00 -8.88
N ILE A 26 -7.99 -19.87 -9.42
CA ILE A 26 -8.90 -18.76 -9.07
C ILE A 26 -9.70 -19.15 -7.84
N ALA A 27 -9.32 -18.57 -6.70
CA ALA A 27 -10.06 -18.71 -5.45
C ALA A 27 -11.53 -18.29 -5.62
N GLY A 28 -12.45 -18.98 -4.96
CA GLY A 28 -13.89 -18.81 -5.15
C GLY A 28 -14.43 -19.60 -6.34
N TYR A 29 -13.79 -19.52 -7.52
CA TYR A 29 -14.17 -20.38 -8.66
C TYR A 29 -13.78 -21.83 -8.39
N ASN A 30 -12.54 -22.11 -7.97
CA ASN A 30 -12.07 -23.48 -7.73
C ASN A 30 -12.93 -24.22 -6.68
N THR A 31 -13.36 -23.51 -5.64
CA THR A 31 -14.20 -24.01 -4.54
C THR A 31 -15.70 -24.00 -4.84
N ALA A 32 -16.12 -23.43 -5.98
CA ALA A 32 -17.52 -23.41 -6.37
C ALA A 32 -18.04 -24.80 -6.74
N SER A 33 -19.32 -25.04 -6.49
CA SER A 33 -20.01 -26.24 -6.96
C SER A 33 -20.03 -26.29 -8.49
N LYS A 34 -20.19 -27.49 -9.06
CA LYS A 34 -20.25 -27.65 -10.54
C LYS A 34 -21.32 -26.75 -11.17
N ALA A 35 -22.52 -26.71 -10.58
CA ALA A 35 -23.62 -25.87 -11.05
C ALA A 35 -23.33 -24.35 -10.97
N GLU A 36 -22.50 -23.90 -10.03
CA GLU A 36 -22.08 -22.49 -9.98
C GLU A 36 -20.96 -22.22 -11.00
N LYS A 37 -20.01 -23.15 -11.20
CA LYS A 37 -18.95 -23.04 -12.21
C LYS A 37 -19.50 -22.89 -13.63
N GLU A 38 -20.57 -23.61 -13.96
CA GLU A 38 -21.25 -23.55 -15.27
C GLU A 38 -21.81 -22.16 -15.62
N LYS A 39 -22.00 -21.27 -14.63
CA LYS A 39 -22.46 -19.89 -14.86
C LYS A 39 -21.37 -18.99 -15.44
N TYR A 40 -20.11 -19.43 -15.42
CA TYR A 40 -18.96 -18.66 -15.86
C TYR A 40 -18.33 -19.26 -17.11
N ASP A 41 -17.81 -18.38 -17.96
CA ASP A 41 -16.93 -18.78 -19.05
C ASP A 41 -15.51 -18.90 -18.48
N GLU A 42 -15.09 -20.13 -18.17
CA GLU A 42 -13.79 -20.40 -17.53
C GLU A 42 -12.62 -19.77 -18.28
N LYS A 43 -12.62 -19.83 -19.62
CA LYS A 43 -11.53 -19.27 -20.43
C LYS A 43 -11.46 -17.75 -20.30
N LYS A 44 -12.61 -17.06 -20.34
CA LYS A 44 -12.65 -15.61 -20.16
C LYS A 44 -12.28 -15.21 -18.74
N LEU A 45 -12.80 -15.93 -17.74
CA LEU A 45 -12.47 -15.73 -16.34
C LEU A 45 -10.95 -15.83 -16.14
N CYS A 46 -10.33 -16.90 -16.62
CA CYS A 46 -8.88 -17.10 -16.57
C CYS A 46 -8.11 -15.98 -17.28
N ARG A 47 -8.51 -15.58 -18.49
CA ARG A 47 -7.81 -14.54 -19.24
C ARG A 47 -7.93 -13.15 -18.61
N ILE A 48 -9.06 -12.81 -18.01
CA ILE A 48 -9.24 -11.54 -17.30
C ILE A 48 -8.34 -11.52 -16.06
N THR A 49 -8.37 -12.57 -15.24
CA THR A 49 -7.52 -12.68 -14.05
C THR A 49 -6.03 -12.71 -14.42
N GLY A 50 -5.66 -13.46 -15.45
CA GLY A 50 -4.28 -13.52 -15.97
C GLY A 50 -3.80 -12.18 -16.51
N GLY A 51 -4.70 -11.40 -17.12
CA GLY A 51 -4.42 -10.06 -17.62
C GLY A 51 -4.07 -9.07 -16.49
N GLY A 52 -4.88 -8.98 -15.44
CA GLY A 52 -4.52 -8.12 -14.30
C GLY A 52 -3.28 -8.61 -13.56
N MET A 53 -3.10 -9.93 -13.43
CA MET A 53 -1.85 -10.49 -12.91
C MET A 53 -0.63 -10.12 -13.78
N ALA A 54 -0.78 -10.00 -15.11
CA ALA A 54 0.28 -9.53 -15.99
C ALA A 54 0.63 -8.06 -15.72
N VAL A 55 -0.36 -7.20 -15.45
CA VAL A 55 -0.14 -5.80 -15.04
C VAL A 55 0.68 -5.77 -13.76
N ILE A 56 0.29 -6.54 -12.73
CA ILE A 56 1.04 -6.65 -11.47
C ILE A 56 2.47 -7.16 -11.72
N THR A 57 2.64 -8.14 -12.62
CA THR A 57 3.96 -8.68 -13.00
C THR A 57 4.87 -7.59 -13.56
N ILE A 58 4.34 -6.73 -14.45
CA ILE A 58 5.10 -5.61 -15.03
C ILE A 58 5.49 -4.61 -13.95
N LEU A 59 4.58 -4.28 -13.03
CA LEU A 59 4.90 -3.36 -11.91
C LEU A 59 5.99 -3.92 -11.01
N LEU A 60 5.92 -5.21 -10.64
CA LEU A 60 6.96 -5.88 -9.86
C LEU A 60 8.30 -5.93 -10.59
N PHE A 61 8.29 -6.15 -11.90
CA PHE A 61 9.49 -6.10 -12.74
C PHE A 61 10.11 -4.70 -12.75
N LEU A 62 9.31 -3.64 -12.92
CA LEU A 62 9.80 -2.26 -12.85
C LEU A 62 10.41 -1.95 -11.49
N MET A 63 9.74 -2.33 -10.40
CA MET A 63 10.30 -2.17 -9.04
C MET A 63 11.62 -2.94 -8.87
N ALA A 64 11.73 -4.15 -9.43
CA ALA A 64 12.95 -4.94 -9.37
C ALA A 64 14.10 -4.34 -10.20
N LEU A 65 13.78 -3.64 -11.30
CA LEU A 65 14.74 -2.94 -12.16
C LEU A 65 15.28 -1.67 -11.50
N PHE A 66 14.40 -0.84 -10.93
CA PHE A 66 14.80 0.43 -10.33
C PHE A 66 15.38 0.28 -8.92
N GLY A 67 14.93 -0.72 -8.14
CA GLY A 67 15.42 -0.93 -6.78
C GLY A 67 15.28 0.33 -5.92
N ASP A 68 16.38 0.73 -5.28
CA ASP A 68 16.43 1.91 -4.42
C ASP A 68 16.48 3.24 -5.21
N ASP A 69 16.80 3.20 -6.50
CA ASP A 69 16.86 4.38 -7.38
C ASP A 69 15.49 4.75 -7.99
N MET A 70 14.41 4.13 -7.51
CA MET A 70 13.07 4.35 -8.04
C MET A 70 12.58 5.78 -7.76
N PRO A 71 12.19 6.56 -8.79
CA PRO A 71 11.64 7.89 -8.58
C PRO A 71 10.38 7.85 -7.72
N TYR A 72 10.27 8.77 -6.76
CA TYR A 72 9.14 8.83 -5.82
C TYR A 72 7.77 8.81 -6.51
N TRP A 73 7.59 9.56 -7.60
CA TRP A 73 6.31 9.61 -8.32
C TRP A 73 5.92 8.24 -8.92
N LEU A 74 6.91 7.44 -9.33
CA LEU A 74 6.68 6.11 -9.88
C LEU A 74 6.35 5.13 -8.76
N GLU A 75 7.06 5.18 -7.63
CA GLU A 75 6.75 4.40 -6.43
C GLU A 75 5.31 4.69 -5.95
N ALA A 76 4.93 5.96 -5.91
CA ALA A 76 3.58 6.39 -5.53
C ALA A 76 2.50 5.94 -6.53
N ALA A 77 2.84 5.84 -7.82
CA ALA A 77 1.91 5.40 -8.85
C ALA A 77 1.61 3.89 -8.79
N VAL A 78 2.57 3.05 -8.37
CA VAL A 78 2.42 1.58 -8.34
C VAL A 78 1.12 1.12 -7.65
N PRO A 79 0.85 1.46 -6.37
CA PRO A 79 -0.40 1.01 -5.75
C PRO A 79 -1.65 1.65 -6.35
N ALA A 80 -1.57 2.88 -6.86
CA ALA A 80 -2.71 3.50 -7.55
C ALA A 80 -3.10 2.68 -8.79
N VAL A 81 -2.10 2.25 -9.58
CA VAL A 81 -2.33 1.37 -10.74
C VAL A 81 -2.88 0.01 -10.29
N ILE A 82 -2.39 -0.57 -9.19
CA ILE A 82 -2.93 -1.84 -8.66
C ILE A 82 -4.41 -1.69 -8.25
N LEU A 83 -4.78 -0.61 -7.57
CA LEU A 83 -6.18 -0.36 -7.18
C LEU A 83 -7.08 -0.22 -8.41
N VAL A 84 -6.62 0.48 -9.45
CA VAL A 84 -7.34 0.63 -10.73
C VAL A 84 -7.45 -0.72 -11.45
N ASP A 85 -6.36 -1.50 -11.53
CA ASP A 85 -6.36 -2.82 -12.15
C ASP A 85 -7.36 -3.77 -11.48
N ILE A 86 -7.39 -3.80 -10.14
CA ILE A 86 -8.39 -4.56 -9.38
C ILE A 86 -9.81 -4.09 -9.70
N ALA A 87 -10.07 -2.78 -9.73
CA ALA A 87 -11.38 -2.24 -10.08
C ALA A 87 -11.81 -2.62 -11.50
N VAL A 88 -10.90 -2.50 -12.48
CA VAL A 88 -11.14 -2.89 -13.87
C VAL A 88 -11.39 -4.40 -13.98
N MET A 89 -10.60 -5.23 -13.32
CA MET A 89 -10.84 -6.68 -13.26
C MET A 89 -12.23 -7.01 -12.73
N MET A 90 -12.65 -6.39 -11.61
CA MET A 90 -14.00 -6.61 -11.06
C MET A 90 -15.10 -6.27 -12.07
N ILE A 91 -14.99 -5.13 -12.75
CA ILE A 91 -15.95 -4.70 -13.79
C ILE A 91 -15.97 -5.71 -14.94
N LEU A 92 -14.80 -6.09 -15.45
CA LEU A 92 -14.68 -7.02 -16.57
C LEU A 92 -15.21 -8.41 -16.22
N LEU A 93 -14.96 -8.91 -15.00
CA LEU A 93 -15.47 -10.19 -14.53
C LEU A 93 -17.00 -10.18 -14.41
N ASN A 94 -17.59 -9.08 -13.94
CA ASN A 94 -19.05 -8.96 -13.83
C ASN A 94 -19.75 -8.89 -15.21
N ILE A 95 -19.15 -8.20 -16.18
CA ILE A 95 -19.72 -8.01 -17.53
C ILE A 95 -19.43 -9.19 -18.45
N LYS A 96 -18.18 -9.66 -18.49
CA LYS A 96 -17.67 -10.60 -19.51
C LYS A 96 -17.38 -12.00 -18.97
N GLY A 97 -17.29 -12.18 -17.66
CA GLY A 97 -16.95 -13.46 -17.03
C GLY A 97 -18.08 -14.49 -17.04
N LYS A 98 -19.32 -14.08 -17.32
CA LYS A 98 -20.50 -14.97 -17.34
C LYS A 98 -20.61 -15.74 -18.65
N ALA A 99 -21.01 -17.00 -18.57
CA ALA A 99 -21.33 -17.82 -19.73
C ALA A 99 -22.57 -17.24 -20.46
N LYS A 100 -22.59 -17.29 -21.80
CA LYS A 100 -23.80 -16.95 -22.56
C LYS A 100 -24.84 -18.07 -22.34
N PRO A 101 -26.14 -17.77 -22.18
CA PRO A 101 -27.15 -18.82 -22.12
C PRO A 101 -27.12 -19.64 -23.41
N GLY A 102 -26.96 -20.96 -23.28
CA GLY A 102 -27.02 -21.91 -24.39
C GLY A 102 -28.41 -21.95 -25.02
N LYS A 103 -28.47 -22.22 -26.33
CA LYS A 103 -29.69 -22.24 -27.16
C LYS A 103 -30.41 -23.59 -27.08
N ASP A 104 -30.36 -24.28 -25.95
CA ASP A 104 -30.73 -25.69 -25.90
C ASP A 104 -31.75 -25.85 -24.77
N GLY A 105 -33.02 -25.86 -25.18
CA GLY A 105 -34.14 -26.08 -24.28
C GLY A 105 -34.15 -27.51 -23.77
N ASN A 106 -33.53 -27.76 -22.62
CA ASN A 106 -34.04 -28.76 -21.70
C ASN A 106 -33.70 -28.36 -20.25
N ARG A 107 -34.76 -28.07 -19.49
CA ARG A 107 -34.70 -27.69 -18.07
C ARG A 107 -34.72 -28.96 -17.23
N THR A 108 -33.65 -29.20 -16.48
CA THR A 108 -33.65 -29.84 -15.14
C THR A 108 -32.33 -29.40 -14.49
N ALA A 109 -32.30 -28.37 -13.64
CA ALA A 109 -32.79 -28.45 -12.28
C ALA A 109 -33.45 -27.11 -11.87
N ALA A 110 -34.65 -27.24 -11.34
CA ALA A 110 -35.36 -26.16 -10.68
C ALA A 110 -34.47 -25.55 -9.60
N GLY A 111 -34.42 -24.22 -9.58
CA GLY A 111 -33.50 -23.50 -8.73
C GLY A 111 -33.94 -23.54 -7.28
N GLU A 112 -32.98 -23.79 -6.39
CA GLU A 112 -32.92 -23.03 -5.16
C GLU A 112 -32.52 -21.59 -5.54
N LYS A 113 -33.52 -20.75 -5.82
CA LYS A 113 -33.32 -19.30 -5.70
C LYS A 113 -33.11 -19.02 -4.22
N ASN A 114 -31.86 -19.13 -3.76
CA ASN A 114 -31.50 -18.68 -2.44
C ASN A 114 -31.76 -17.16 -2.40
N ARG A 115 -32.79 -16.75 -1.64
CA ARG A 115 -33.24 -15.37 -1.45
C ARG A 115 -32.11 -14.45 -0.94
N ASN A 116 -31.02 -15.05 -0.47
CA ASN A 116 -29.80 -14.38 0.00
C ASN A 116 -28.73 -14.16 -1.10
N SER A 117 -28.90 -14.67 -2.33
CA SER A 117 -27.85 -14.63 -3.36
C SER A 117 -27.53 -13.24 -3.91
N ALA A 118 -28.51 -12.33 -3.96
CA ALA A 118 -28.27 -10.94 -4.38
C ALA A 118 -27.61 -10.14 -3.24
N LEU A 119 -28.13 -10.28 -2.01
CA LEU A 119 -27.57 -9.67 -0.80
C LEU A 119 -26.11 -10.08 -0.55
N VAL A 120 -25.78 -11.37 -0.71
CA VAL A 120 -24.39 -11.86 -0.55
C VAL A 120 -23.49 -11.34 -1.67
N LYS A 121 -23.97 -11.28 -2.92
CA LYS A 121 -23.18 -10.75 -4.06
C LYS A 121 -22.89 -9.24 -3.91
N TRP A 122 -23.93 -8.45 -3.69
CA TRP A 122 -23.80 -7.00 -3.48
C TRP A 122 -23.07 -6.67 -2.18
N GLY A 123 -23.25 -7.49 -1.14
CA GLY A 123 -22.48 -7.41 0.10
C GLY A 123 -20.99 -7.65 -0.14
N SER A 124 -20.61 -8.70 -0.88
CA SER A 124 -19.19 -8.99 -1.17
C SER A 124 -18.53 -7.93 -2.06
N ALA A 125 -19.25 -7.41 -3.06
CA ALA A 125 -18.74 -6.34 -3.92
C ALA A 125 -18.60 -5.03 -3.13
N GLY A 126 -19.60 -4.67 -2.34
CA GLY A 126 -19.54 -3.50 -1.46
C GLY A 126 -18.42 -3.60 -0.43
N PHE A 127 -18.23 -4.77 0.18
CA PHE A 127 -17.13 -5.04 1.10
C PHE A 127 -15.76 -4.90 0.43
N THR A 128 -15.60 -5.42 -0.80
CA THR A 128 -14.35 -5.29 -1.55
C THR A 128 -14.04 -3.82 -1.86
N VAL A 129 -15.04 -3.05 -2.32
CA VAL A 129 -14.89 -1.61 -2.57
C VAL A 129 -14.53 -0.86 -1.29
N LEU A 130 -15.14 -1.23 -0.15
CA LEU A 130 -14.81 -0.65 1.15
C LEU A 130 -13.35 -0.93 1.53
N ILE A 131 -12.87 -2.16 1.38
CA ILE A 131 -11.46 -2.50 1.63
C ILE A 131 -10.54 -1.66 0.73
N LEU A 132 -10.82 -1.58 -0.57
CA LEU A 132 -10.00 -0.80 -1.50
C LEU A 132 -9.99 0.69 -1.13
N ALA A 133 -11.12 1.24 -0.70
CA ALA A 133 -11.21 2.61 -0.22
C ALA A 133 -10.39 2.82 1.05
N ILE A 134 -10.49 1.92 2.04
CA ILE A 134 -9.68 1.97 3.26
C ILE A 134 -8.19 1.87 2.92
N THR A 135 -7.80 0.94 2.05
CA THR A 135 -6.42 0.79 1.60
C THR A 135 -5.91 2.07 0.92
N ALA A 136 -6.71 2.70 0.05
CA ALA A 136 -6.34 3.96 -0.59
C ALA A 136 -6.14 5.09 0.45
N VAL A 137 -7.02 5.20 1.44
CA VAL A 137 -6.88 6.19 2.52
C VAL A 137 -5.59 5.95 3.30
N LEU A 138 -5.32 4.71 3.73
CA LEU A 138 -4.12 4.37 4.49
C LEU A 138 -2.82 4.62 3.72
N LEU A 139 -2.81 4.43 2.40
CA LEU A 139 -1.61 4.61 1.57
C LEU A 139 -1.30 6.08 1.25
N PHE A 140 -2.33 6.90 1.04
CA PHE A 140 -2.17 8.24 0.47
C PHE A 140 -2.50 9.39 1.42
N THR A 141 -3.06 9.10 2.60
CA THR A 141 -3.40 10.11 3.60
C THR A 141 -2.55 9.97 4.85
N GLY A 142 -2.79 10.85 5.83
CA GLY A 142 -2.02 10.94 7.06
C GLY A 142 -1.07 12.13 7.11
N GLU A 143 -0.63 12.42 8.32
CA GLU A 143 0.19 13.56 8.67
C GLU A 143 1.20 13.26 9.78
N VAL A 144 2.25 14.07 9.82
CA VAL A 144 3.15 14.26 10.97
C VAL A 144 2.75 15.57 11.64
N LYS A 145 2.46 15.52 12.94
CA LYS A 145 2.15 16.67 13.78
C LYS A 145 3.15 16.73 14.92
N VAL A 146 3.76 17.89 15.11
CA VAL A 146 4.66 18.16 16.23
C VAL A 146 4.06 19.28 17.07
N ALA A 147 3.90 19.03 18.36
CA ALA A 147 3.37 19.99 19.31
C ALA A 147 4.27 20.05 20.55
N VAL A 148 4.35 21.21 21.16
CA VAL A 148 5.02 21.42 22.45
C VAL A 148 3.93 21.61 23.51
N HIS A 149 3.98 20.80 24.56
CA HIS A 149 3.01 20.77 25.65
C HIS A 149 3.73 20.90 26.99
N GLY A 150 3.85 22.13 27.50
CA GLY A 150 4.52 22.38 28.77
C GLY A 150 6.01 22.05 28.67
N GLU A 151 6.43 20.96 29.33
CA GLU A 151 7.83 20.52 29.39
C GLU A 151 8.16 19.37 28.41
N GLU A 152 7.24 19.03 27.49
CA GLU A 152 7.40 17.90 26.57
C GLU A 152 7.09 18.29 25.10
N ILE A 153 7.80 17.64 24.16
CA ILE A 153 7.47 17.63 22.73
C ILE A 153 6.74 16.33 22.42
N THR A 154 5.60 16.44 21.74
CA THR A 154 4.86 15.29 21.21
C THR A 154 4.95 15.25 19.69
N ILE A 155 5.41 14.13 19.16
CA ILE A 155 5.40 13.81 17.73
C ILE A 155 4.29 12.78 17.48
N GLN A 156 3.25 13.19 16.78
CA GLN A 156 2.14 12.34 16.37
C GLN A 156 2.27 12.02 14.89
N VAL A 157 2.23 10.74 14.54
CA VAL A 157 2.21 10.30 13.15
C VAL A 157 1.01 9.42 12.91
N SER A 158 0.25 9.73 11.86
CA SER A 158 -0.88 8.90 11.48
C SER A 158 -0.46 7.44 11.30
N TYR A 159 -1.24 6.53 11.90
CA TYR A 159 -1.05 5.07 11.84
C TYR A 159 0.18 4.53 12.58
N TRP A 160 0.83 5.35 13.41
CA TRP A 160 1.97 4.95 14.24
C TRP A 160 1.80 5.48 15.66
N PRO A 161 2.37 4.82 16.70
CA PRO A 161 2.34 5.35 18.06
C PRO A 161 3.04 6.71 18.17
N ASP A 162 2.48 7.56 19.02
CA ASP A 162 3.03 8.88 19.35
C ASP A 162 4.36 8.74 20.09
N LYS A 163 5.21 9.77 19.98
CA LYS A 163 6.48 9.88 20.71
C LYS A 163 6.48 11.15 21.53
N GLU A 164 6.63 10.97 22.84
CA GLU A 164 6.84 12.03 23.81
C GLU A 164 8.34 12.14 24.13
N ILE A 165 8.82 13.38 24.19
CA ILE A 165 10.22 13.74 24.44
C ILE A 165 10.24 14.88 25.46
N PRO A 166 10.68 14.64 26.70
CA PRO A 166 10.92 15.70 27.66
C PRO A 166 11.95 16.72 27.13
N LEU A 167 11.67 18.02 27.28
CA LEU A 167 12.58 19.09 26.84
C LEU A 167 13.96 18.97 27.51
N GLU A 168 14.00 18.52 28.76
CA GLU A 168 15.25 18.31 29.52
C GLU A 168 16.17 17.23 28.90
N GLU A 169 15.62 16.31 28.11
CA GLU A 169 16.43 15.29 27.42
C GLU A 169 17.10 15.84 26.16
N ILE A 170 16.65 17.00 25.64
CA ILE A 170 17.12 17.53 24.36
C ILE A 170 18.40 18.33 24.57
N GLN A 171 19.47 17.85 23.94
CA GLN A 171 20.80 18.46 24.02
C GLN A 171 21.03 19.48 22.90
N SER A 172 20.45 19.26 21.72
CA SER A 172 20.54 20.19 20.58
C SER A 172 19.49 19.92 19.52
N VAL A 173 19.19 20.97 18.75
CA VAL A 173 18.33 20.93 17.56
C VAL A 173 19.11 21.47 16.37
N THR A 174 19.16 20.70 15.27
CA THR A 174 19.73 21.16 14.00
C THR A 174 18.72 21.02 12.87
N TYR A 175 18.91 21.81 11.81
CA TYR A 175 18.18 21.71 10.57
C TYR A 175 19.14 21.25 9.49
N GLU A 176 18.80 20.16 8.80
CA GLU A 176 19.62 19.54 7.77
C GLU A 176 18.82 19.43 6.47
N GLU A 177 19.45 19.83 5.37
CA GLU A 177 18.87 19.74 4.02
C GLU A 177 19.30 18.45 3.32
N ASN A 178 18.45 17.92 2.43
CA ASN A 178 18.79 16.79 1.55
C ASN A 178 19.27 15.52 2.26
N VAL A 179 18.64 15.19 3.40
CA VAL A 179 19.00 14.02 4.20
C VAL A 179 18.58 12.72 3.50
N SER A 180 19.51 11.77 3.44
CA SER A 180 19.18 10.39 3.08
C SER A 180 18.70 9.63 4.31
N PHE A 181 17.41 9.28 4.35
CA PHE A 181 16.79 8.60 5.49
C PHE A 181 17.32 7.18 5.75
N GLY A 182 18.04 6.60 4.79
CA GLY A 182 18.57 5.26 4.89
C GLY A 182 17.49 4.18 5.03
N ARG A 183 17.84 3.10 5.73
CA ARG A 183 17.05 1.86 5.76
C ARG A 183 16.19 1.78 7.02
N ARG A 184 14.89 1.54 6.82
CA ARG A 184 13.99 1.16 7.92
C ARG A 184 14.41 -0.18 8.54
N THR A 185 14.60 -0.21 9.85
CA THR A 185 14.93 -1.44 10.61
C THR A 185 13.72 -1.96 11.39
N ASN A 186 12.86 -1.07 11.89
CA ASN A 186 11.57 -1.39 12.49
C ASN A 186 10.68 -0.14 12.38
N GLY A 187 9.38 -0.25 12.09
CA GLY A 187 8.58 0.97 11.91
C GLY A 187 7.43 0.87 10.93
N PHE A 188 6.76 1.98 10.70
CA PHE A 188 5.90 2.21 9.55
C PHE A 188 6.71 2.73 8.36
N GLY A 189 6.51 2.11 7.20
CA GLY A 189 7.10 2.55 5.93
C GLY A 189 6.02 2.61 4.87
N GLY A 190 5.48 3.80 4.65
CA GLY A 190 4.50 4.08 3.61
C GLY A 190 5.09 4.90 2.47
N ILE A 191 4.24 5.20 1.49
CA ILE A 191 4.61 6.08 0.38
C ILE A 191 4.67 7.52 0.85
N ARG A 192 3.72 7.93 1.71
CA ARG A 192 3.66 9.30 2.21
C ARG A 192 4.48 9.51 3.48
N LEU A 193 4.41 8.59 4.43
CA LEU A 193 4.95 8.74 5.78
C LEU A 193 5.92 7.62 6.14
N LEU A 194 6.93 7.96 6.92
CA LEU A 194 7.90 7.08 7.54
C LEU A 194 7.87 7.34 9.05
N ALA A 195 7.80 6.27 9.86
CA ALA A 195 7.82 6.39 11.31
C ALA A 195 8.53 5.19 11.94
N GLY A 196 9.38 5.42 12.94
CA GLY A 196 10.04 4.35 13.71
C GLY A 196 11.57 4.36 13.59
N HIS A 197 12.20 3.18 13.67
CA HIS A 197 13.64 3.01 13.66
C HIS A 197 14.22 2.90 12.25
N PHE A 198 15.21 3.74 11.98
CA PHE A 198 15.94 3.81 10.74
C PHE A 198 17.44 3.77 11.00
N GLU A 199 18.19 3.46 9.95
CA GLU A 199 19.65 3.42 9.98
C GLU A 199 20.24 4.02 8.71
N ASN A 200 21.09 5.03 8.86
CA ASN A 200 21.84 5.64 7.75
C ASN A 200 23.31 5.86 8.16
N THR A 201 24.13 6.32 7.22
CA THR A 201 25.57 6.54 7.45
C THR A 201 25.86 7.79 8.28
N GLU A 202 24.91 8.72 8.39
CA GLU A 202 25.10 10.02 9.03
C GLU A 202 24.78 9.98 10.53
N TYR A 203 23.65 9.39 10.90
CA TYR A 203 23.13 9.31 12.27
C TYR A 203 23.30 7.92 12.89
N GLY A 204 23.71 6.91 12.11
CA GLY A 204 23.66 5.52 12.56
C GLY A 204 22.20 5.11 12.80
N LYS A 205 21.91 4.47 13.93
CA LYS A 205 20.54 4.09 14.31
C LYS A 205 19.83 5.26 14.96
N TYR A 206 18.66 5.61 14.44
CA TYR A 206 17.90 6.77 14.91
C TYR A 206 16.39 6.54 14.75
N LEU A 207 15.59 7.36 15.42
CA LEU A 207 14.14 7.42 15.19
C LEU A 207 13.84 8.43 14.09
N LEU A 208 12.96 8.10 13.16
CA LEU A 208 12.53 8.97 12.07
C LEU A 208 11.01 9.09 12.10
N TYR A 209 10.50 10.31 11.97
CA TYR A 209 9.08 10.64 11.83
C TYR A 209 8.93 11.68 10.72
N ALA A 210 8.68 11.23 9.49
CA ALA A 210 8.84 12.09 8.32
C ALA A 210 7.80 11.84 7.22
N TYR A 211 7.46 12.91 6.52
CA TYR A 211 6.98 12.86 5.14
C TYR A 211 8.12 12.41 4.23
N LYS A 212 7.95 11.25 3.60
CA LYS A 212 8.93 10.65 2.68
C LYS A 212 9.38 11.59 1.54
N PRO A 213 8.52 12.43 0.94
CA PRO A 213 8.92 13.27 -0.20
C PRO A 213 9.77 14.49 0.18
N CYS A 214 9.75 14.90 1.44
CA CYS A 214 10.54 16.02 1.94
C CYS A 214 11.86 15.47 2.47
N SER A 215 13.00 15.91 1.92
CA SER A 215 14.33 15.45 2.35
C SER A 215 14.95 16.34 3.43
N ALA A 216 14.38 17.52 3.71
CA ALA A 216 14.76 18.33 4.86
C ALA A 216 14.34 17.64 6.16
N LEU A 217 15.15 17.82 7.21
CA LEU A 217 14.96 17.16 8.50
C LEU A 217 15.38 18.08 9.65
N VAL A 218 14.52 18.17 10.66
CA VAL A 218 14.90 18.69 11.97
C VAL A 218 15.45 17.51 12.79
N VAL A 219 16.68 17.64 13.26
CA VAL A 219 17.37 16.61 14.02
C VAL A 219 17.47 17.02 15.49
N LEU A 220 16.82 16.26 16.35
CA LEU A 220 16.90 16.36 17.80
C LEU A 220 17.93 15.36 18.30
N LYS A 221 18.98 15.84 18.97
CA LYS A 221 19.87 14.97 19.75
C LYS A 221 19.39 14.96 21.19
N THR A 222 19.01 13.79 21.67
CA THR A 222 18.59 13.57 23.05
C THR A 222 19.61 12.74 23.81
N THR A 223 19.43 12.63 25.13
CA THR A 223 20.18 11.69 25.97
C THR A 223 19.99 10.23 25.57
N GLU A 224 18.83 9.87 25.00
CA GLU A 224 18.49 8.50 24.57
C GLU A 224 18.91 8.17 23.13
N GLY A 225 19.13 9.18 22.29
CA GLY A 225 19.53 8.97 20.89
C GLY A 225 19.21 10.13 19.97
N THR A 226 19.21 9.85 18.66
CA THR A 226 18.88 10.84 17.63
C THR A 226 17.45 10.63 17.13
N ILE A 227 16.70 11.73 16.99
CA ILE A 227 15.34 11.75 16.46
C ILE A 227 15.30 12.73 15.30
N GLY A 228 14.92 12.27 14.12
CA GLY A 228 14.66 13.08 12.94
C GLY A 228 13.17 13.28 12.74
N VAL A 229 12.74 14.52 12.52
CA VAL A 229 11.35 14.87 12.22
C VAL A 229 11.27 15.90 11.10
N ASN A 230 10.29 15.77 10.22
CA ASN A 230 10.02 16.82 9.22
C ASN A 230 8.52 17.11 9.07
N ALA A 231 8.23 18.19 8.36
CA ALA A 231 6.89 18.56 7.96
C ALA A 231 6.68 18.24 6.46
N ARG A 232 5.53 18.65 5.91
CA ARG A 232 5.13 18.24 4.57
C ARG A 232 6.05 18.78 3.47
N THR A 233 6.65 19.94 3.71
CA THR A 233 7.52 20.66 2.78
C THR A 233 8.78 21.13 3.50
N GLU A 234 9.82 21.49 2.73
CA GLU A 234 11.05 22.06 3.28
C GLU A 234 10.77 23.34 4.07
N GLN A 235 9.92 24.23 3.54
CA GLN A 235 9.51 25.45 4.22
C GLN A 235 8.81 25.15 5.56
N GLU A 236 7.82 24.25 5.58
CA GLU A 236 7.14 23.87 6.83
C GLU A 236 8.11 23.20 7.82
N THR A 237 9.15 22.52 7.32
CA THR A 237 10.19 21.87 8.14
C THR A 237 11.12 22.91 8.76
N GLU A 238 11.44 23.98 8.02
CA GLU A 238 12.20 25.11 8.57
C GLU A 238 11.38 25.90 9.60
N GLU A 239 10.09 26.13 9.36
CA GLU A 239 9.17 26.73 10.34
C GLU A 239 9.11 25.89 11.63
N LEU A 240 9.05 24.56 11.49
CA LEU A 240 9.14 23.62 12.61
C LEU A 240 10.47 23.75 13.36
N TYR A 241 11.60 23.85 12.66
CA TYR A 241 12.91 24.06 13.28
C TYR A 241 12.95 25.33 14.11
N GLN A 242 12.48 26.46 13.57
CA GLN A 242 12.48 27.74 14.29
C GLN A 242 11.60 27.69 15.54
N MET A 243 10.43 27.05 15.45
CA MET A 243 9.55 26.84 16.59
C MET A 243 10.25 26.04 17.69
N LEU A 244 10.84 24.89 17.35
CA LEU A 244 11.54 24.04 18.33
C LEU A 244 12.77 24.71 18.93
N LYS A 245 13.55 25.44 18.12
CA LYS A 245 14.72 26.17 18.58
C LYS A 245 14.36 27.22 19.63
N ASN A 246 13.26 27.93 19.46
CA ASN A 246 12.83 28.97 20.41
C ASN A 246 12.36 28.39 21.75
N GLU A 247 11.76 27.20 21.75
CA GLU A 247 11.28 26.54 22.98
C GLU A 247 12.41 25.85 23.76
N ILE A 248 13.51 25.49 23.09
CA ILE A 248 14.65 24.77 23.69
C ILE A 248 15.80 25.72 24.11
N SER A 249 15.82 26.96 23.60
CA SER A 249 16.85 27.97 23.92
C SER A 249 16.59 28.66 25.27
#